data_AF-A0A0P0HG95-F1
#
_entry.id   AF-A0A0P0HG95-F1
#
_cell.length_a   1.000
_cell.length_b   1.000
_cell.length_c   1.000
_cell.angle_alpha   90.00
_cell.angle_beta   90.00
_cell.angle_gamma   90.00
#
_symmetry.space_group_name_H-M   'P 1'
#
loop_
_entity.id
_entity.type
_entity.pdbx_description
1 polymer ?
#
loop_
_entity_poly.entity_id
_entity_poly.type
_entity_poly.pdbx_seq_one_letter_code
_entity_poly.pdbx_strand_id
1 'polypeptide(L)'
;DKSGDVTTWRTHLLKTGTNGKQLEGVYAPPRRQKLCLANLYPINFGNNADITSKKNTLLNRLQIVAEREAYFLWKHYHKNGKDDTESHNRACCAIRNSFYDIGDIVKGTDLWDDPSKIYIDETLKNIFEDEEKQRTKKTIYPNPILYLRKQWWEYSETGKPTTKDKIWDSMQCGVKNAITNLKGETNQVGDDRLPQCIQDIKNKRNVYSVATPQFMRWLEEWTQQFCEKYDEHMKELESKCGSSGGNNHDCNSGKNECKDACTKYNDWITSKKKEWVGMSQYYGTIFLRKSSYESPDGTDYDAITQPTAIKYLNQKCNKEIDGTDNCCHCQKLGIDRTSLTGRNDAPLEHMDKVVNKTDDKYKKYMPQCTKCYIQHIKDQISDIEKKLNIEKTKEEKKGGKKHDFDCGKNGSDDKLCDKLTDGGKDEEAETLKVPIDPDDNDSNKNKETGGMNCGGIPSKESDYIWKHKK
;
A
#
# COMPACT_ATOMS: atom_id res chain seq x y z
N ASP A 1 -7.81 -10.25 12.24
CA ASP A 1 -7.97 -11.18 11.12
C ASP A 1 -7.33 -10.55 9.88
N LYS A 2 -6.51 -11.28 9.10
CA LYS A 2 -5.94 -10.78 7.82
C LYS A 2 -6.91 -11.04 6.66
N SER A 3 -8.21 -11.00 6.93
CA SER A 3 -9.29 -11.15 5.96
C SER A 3 -9.67 -9.77 5.42
N GLY A 4 -9.71 -9.63 4.10
CA GLY A 4 -9.90 -8.36 3.41
C GLY A 4 -8.95 -8.21 2.23
N ASP A 5 -9.53 -7.97 1.06
CA ASP A 5 -8.80 -7.65 -0.17
C ASP A 5 -8.24 -6.23 -0.03
N VAL A 6 -7.05 -6.16 0.54
CA VAL A 6 -6.23 -4.94 0.53
C VAL A 6 -4.90 -5.43 -0.03
N THR A 7 -4.91 -5.58 -1.35
CA THR A 7 -3.84 -6.09 -2.23
C THR A 7 -3.05 -4.95 -2.87
N THR A 8 -3.39 -3.69 -2.56
CA THR A 8 -2.78 -2.53 -3.20
C THR A 8 -1.49 -2.09 -2.51
N TRP A 9 -0.47 -1.94 -3.32
CA TRP A 9 0.81 -1.35 -2.94
C TRP A 9 0.63 0.15 -2.77
N ARG A 10 1.24 0.75 -1.74
CA ARG A 10 0.97 2.14 -1.36
C ARG A 10 2.24 2.97 -1.17
N THR A 11 2.10 4.27 -1.37
CA THR A 11 3.18 5.28 -1.26
C THR A 11 2.94 6.31 -0.15
N HIS A 12 1.68 6.52 0.27
CA HIS A 12 1.28 7.67 1.11
C HIS A 12 1.91 7.76 2.51
N LEU A 13 2.42 6.67 3.08
CA LEU A 13 3.11 6.67 4.38
C LEU A 13 4.58 6.28 4.23
N LEU A 14 5.19 6.53 3.07
CA LEU A 14 6.63 6.35 2.94
C LEU A 14 7.36 7.43 3.73
N LYS A 15 8.49 7.04 4.33
CA LYS A 15 9.35 7.97 5.04
C LYS A 15 9.85 9.08 4.13
N THR A 16 10.20 10.21 4.73
CA THR A 16 10.92 11.27 4.03
C THR A 16 12.38 10.86 3.83
N GLY A 17 12.89 11.04 2.61
CA GLY A 17 14.27 10.76 2.26
C GLY A 17 15.28 11.75 2.84
N THR A 18 16.56 11.46 2.65
CA THR A 18 17.70 12.24 3.18
C THR A 18 17.73 13.67 2.66
N ASN A 19 17.14 13.93 1.50
CA ASN A 19 17.02 15.25 0.87
C ASN A 19 15.73 16.02 1.25
N GLY A 20 14.96 15.52 2.22
CA GLY A 20 13.69 16.13 2.64
C GLY A 20 12.52 15.90 1.68
N LYS A 21 12.69 15.08 0.63
CA LYS A 21 11.63 14.71 -0.32
C LYS A 21 11.09 13.31 -0.01
N GLN A 22 9.85 13.05 -0.41
CA GLN A 22 9.29 11.71 -0.35
C GLN A 22 10.07 10.76 -1.27
N LEU A 23 10.15 9.48 -0.90
CA LEU A 23 10.80 8.43 -1.69
C LEU A 23 9.94 8.04 -2.91
N GLU A 24 9.84 8.95 -3.87
CA GLU A 24 9.10 8.77 -5.11
C GLU A 24 9.55 7.50 -5.84
N GLY A 25 8.58 6.67 -6.24
CA GLY A 25 8.84 5.39 -6.91
C GLY A 25 9.02 4.20 -5.98
N VAL A 26 9.15 4.38 -4.67
CA VAL A 26 9.05 3.25 -3.72
C VAL A 26 7.57 2.91 -3.52
N TYR A 27 7.25 1.63 -3.36
CA TYR A 27 5.92 1.17 -3.01
C TYR A 27 6.03 0.14 -1.89
N ALA A 28 5.24 0.30 -0.82
CA ALA A 28 5.25 -0.61 0.32
C ALA A 28 4.31 -1.81 0.09
N PRO A 29 4.75 -3.05 0.38
CA PRO A 29 3.92 -4.24 0.21
C PRO A 29 2.72 -4.24 1.16
N PRO A 30 1.54 -4.73 0.73
CA PRO A 30 0.38 -4.87 1.60
C PRO A 30 0.67 -5.65 2.89
N ARG A 31 1.58 -6.63 2.84
CA ARG A 31 2.05 -7.38 4.01
C ARG A 31 2.69 -6.46 5.06
N ARG A 32 3.65 -5.61 4.66
CA ARG A 32 4.30 -4.63 5.56
C ARG A 32 3.30 -3.63 6.12
N GLN A 33 2.36 -3.16 5.30
CA GLN A 33 1.32 -2.22 5.74
C GLN A 33 0.42 -2.81 6.83
N LYS A 34 0.19 -4.13 6.80
CA LYS A 34 -0.62 -4.88 7.77
C LYS A 34 0.21 -5.53 8.89
N LEU A 35 1.50 -5.23 8.98
CA LEU A 35 2.36 -5.74 10.04
C LEU A 35 1.79 -5.29 11.40
N CYS A 36 1.45 -6.25 12.26
CA CYS A 36 0.74 -5.97 13.50
C CYS A 36 1.69 -5.40 14.57
N LEU A 37 1.83 -4.08 14.62
CA LEU A 37 2.65 -3.38 15.62
C LEU A 37 1.87 -2.99 16.88
N ALA A 38 0.59 -3.38 17.01
CA ALA A 38 -0.29 -2.91 18.08
C ALA A 38 0.22 -3.23 19.50
N ASN A 39 0.92 -4.35 19.71
CA ASN A 39 1.50 -4.66 21.04
C ASN A 39 2.69 -3.77 21.41
N LEU A 40 3.19 -2.95 20.48
CA LEU A 40 4.25 -1.97 20.69
C LEU A 40 3.69 -0.55 20.86
N TYR A 41 2.36 -0.36 20.89
CA TYR A 41 1.74 0.96 21.02
C TYR A 41 0.55 0.94 22.00
N PRO A 42 0.57 1.72 23.09
CA PRO A 42 1.72 2.37 23.74
C PRO A 42 2.52 1.39 24.61
N ILE A 43 3.82 1.62 24.78
CA ILE A 43 4.66 0.84 25.70
C ILE A 43 4.73 1.55 27.05
N ASN A 44 4.34 0.84 28.10
CA ASN A 44 4.57 1.26 29.47
C ASN A 44 5.83 0.55 30.00
N PHE A 45 6.86 1.33 30.34
CA PHE A 45 8.10 0.83 30.93
C PHE A 45 8.06 0.75 32.47
N GLY A 46 7.03 1.29 33.11
CA GLY A 46 6.97 1.47 34.56
C GLY A 46 7.78 2.67 35.05
N ASN A 47 7.65 2.98 36.34
CA ASN A 47 8.34 4.11 36.96
C ASN A 47 9.84 3.80 37.13
N ASN A 48 10.70 4.79 36.86
CA ASN A 48 12.16 4.72 37.05
C ASN A 48 12.87 3.54 36.36
N ALA A 49 12.33 3.06 35.22
CA ALA A 49 12.95 1.99 34.46
C ALA A 49 14.31 2.43 33.89
N ASP A 50 15.35 1.64 34.18
CA ASP A 50 16.67 1.81 33.60
C ASP A 50 16.70 1.38 32.12
N ILE A 51 17.81 1.66 31.42
CA ILE A 51 17.95 1.34 29.99
C ILE A 51 17.81 -0.18 29.74
N THR A 52 18.38 -0.99 30.64
CA THR A 52 18.34 -2.46 30.53
C THR A 52 16.91 -2.98 30.62
N SER A 53 16.14 -2.53 31.60
CA SER A 53 14.73 -2.87 31.78
C SER A 53 13.91 -2.41 30.57
N LYS A 54 14.11 -1.18 30.09
CA LYS A 54 13.45 -0.66 28.88
C LYS A 54 13.70 -1.56 27.66
N LYS A 55 14.96 -1.93 27.40
CA LYS A 55 15.33 -2.84 26.30
C LYS A 55 14.71 -4.23 26.46
N ASN A 56 14.65 -4.77 27.68
CA ASN A 56 14.01 -6.06 27.96
C ASN A 56 12.50 -6.02 27.73
N THR A 57 11.82 -4.98 28.20
CA THR A 57 10.38 -4.77 27.93
C THR A 57 10.13 -4.69 26.43
N LEU A 58 10.95 -3.93 25.70
CA LEU A 58 10.82 -3.78 24.25
C LEU A 58 11.03 -5.12 23.53
N LEU A 59 12.07 -5.87 23.89
CA LEU A 59 12.35 -7.19 23.33
C LEU A 59 11.15 -8.14 23.54
N ASN A 60 10.60 -8.21 24.75
CA ASN A 60 9.43 -9.05 25.03
C ASN A 60 8.23 -8.67 24.15
N ARG A 61 7.99 -7.36 23.94
CA ARG A 61 6.90 -6.91 23.05
C ARG A 61 7.17 -7.25 21.58
N LEU A 62 8.41 -7.09 21.12
CA LEU A 62 8.81 -7.45 19.75
C LEU A 62 8.65 -8.96 19.51
N GLN A 63 8.98 -9.80 20.49
CA GLN A 63 8.76 -11.25 20.41
C GLN A 63 7.28 -11.60 20.23
N ILE A 64 6.38 -10.95 20.97
CA ILE A 64 4.92 -11.15 20.80
C ILE A 64 4.45 -10.71 19.40
N VAL A 65 4.97 -9.58 18.89
CA VAL A 65 4.67 -9.12 17.53
C VAL A 65 5.12 -10.14 16.50
N ALA A 66 6.36 -10.62 16.61
CA ALA A 66 6.95 -11.58 15.69
C ALA A 66 6.19 -12.92 15.70
N GLU A 67 5.86 -13.43 16.89
CA GLU A 67 5.07 -14.66 17.03
C GLU A 67 3.69 -14.55 16.37
N ARG A 68 2.96 -13.47 16.67
CA ARG A 68 1.62 -13.26 16.10
C ARG A 68 1.67 -13.04 14.60
N GLU A 69 2.66 -12.29 14.11
CA GLU A 69 2.82 -12.05 12.68
C GLU A 69 3.05 -13.37 11.93
N ALA A 70 3.97 -14.21 12.41
CA ALA A 70 4.23 -15.51 11.82
C ALA A 70 3.01 -16.45 11.88
N TYR A 71 2.30 -16.46 13.02
CA TYR A 71 1.05 -17.22 13.18
C TYR A 71 0.01 -16.85 12.13
N PHE A 72 -0.26 -15.55 11.94
CA PHE A 72 -1.28 -15.10 11.00
C PHE A 72 -0.85 -15.24 9.54
N LEU A 73 0.45 -15.08 9.23
CA LEU A 73 0.97 -15.34 7.90
C LEU A 73 0.83 -16.81 7.54
N TRP A 74 1.22 -17.72 8.43
CA TRP A 74 1.07 -19.15 8.19
C TRP A 74 -0.38 -19.52 7.89
N LYS A 75 -1.32 -19.08 8.73
CA LYS A 75 -2.76 -19.29 8.49
C LYS A 75 -3.26 -18.68 7.20
N HIS A 76 -2.71 -17.53 6.78
CA HIS A 76 -3.13 -16.86 5.55
C HIS A 76 -2.84 -17.69 4.29
N TYR A 77 -1.66 -18.29 4.21
CA TYR A 77 -1.24 -19.09 3.06
C TYR A 77 -1.84 -20.52 3.07
N HIS A 78 -2.33 -20.98 4.22
CA HIS A 78 -2.99 -22.29 4.39
C HIS A 78 -4.52 -22.17 4.51
N LYS A 79 -5.10 -21.04 4.07
CA LYS A 79 -6.56 -20.89 4.02
C LYS A 79 -7.17 -21.95 3.11
N ASN A 80 -8.37 -22.40 3.45
CA ASN A 80 -9.15 -23.41 2.71
C ASN A 80 -8.52 -24.82 2.70
N GLY A 81 -7.65 -25.14 3.68
CA GLY A 81 -7.09 -26.49 3.84
C GLY A 81 -5.97 -26.84 2.86
N LYS A 82 -5.38 -25.85 2.17
CA LYS A 82 -4.16 -26.06 1.39
C LYS A 82 -3.00 -26.33 2.34
N ASP A 83 -2.42 -27.52 2.24
CA ASP A 83 -1.26 -27.96 3.04
C ASP A 83 -0.27 -28.68 2.10
N ASP A 84 0.29 -27.92 1.17
CA ASP A 84 1.22 -28.40 0.15
C ASP A 84 2.56 -27.64 0.20
N THR A 85 3.57 -28.17 -0.49
CA THR A 85 4.92 -27.59 -0.48
C THR A 85 4.95 -26.14 -1.00
N GLU A 86 4.09 -25.80 -1.96
CA GLU A 86 4.00 -24.45 -2.51
C GLU A 86 3.42 -23.46 -1.49
N SER A 87 2.38 -23.87 -0.75
CA SER A 87 1.81 -23.05 0.34
C SER A 87 2.79 -22.87 1.50
N HIS A 88 3.56 -23.91 1.83
CA HIS A 88 4.63 -23.85 2.85
C HIS A 88 5.71 -22.85 2.43
N ASN A 89 6.22 -22.96 1.21
CA ASN A 89 7.29 -22.11 0.70
C ASN A 89 6.86 -20.64 0.61
N ARG A 90 5.64 -20.36 0.12
CA ARG A 90 5.07 -19.01 0.11
C ARG A 90 4.91 -18.43 1.53
N ALA A 91 4.43 -19.23 2.47
CA ALA A 91 4.31 -18.81 3.86
C ALA A 91 5.68 -18.46 4.46
N CYS A 92 6.68 -19.32 4.23
CA CYS A 92 8.06 -19.12 4.67
C CYS A 92 8.65 -17.80 4.14
N CYS A 93 8.47 -17.50 2.85
CA CYS A 93 8.91 -16.25 2.26
C CYS A 93 8.26 -15.02 2.88
N ALA A 94 6.93 -15.07 3.10
CA ALA A 94 6.24 -13.96 3.73
C ALA A 94 6.70 -13.74 5.19
N ILE A 95 6.95 -14.82 5.94
CA ILE A 95 7.46 -14.75 7.32
C ILE A 95 8.85 -14.13 7.34
N ARG A 96 9.75 -14.55 6.44
CA ARG A 96 11.08 -13.95 6.29
C ARG A 96 11.02 -12.47 5.93
N ASN A 97 10.18 -12.08 4.99
CA ASN A 97 10.04 -10.68 4.63
C ASN A 97 9.55 -9.85 5.84
N SER A 98 8.61 -10.37 6.64
CA SER A 98 8.19 -9.73 7.88
C SER A 98 9.29 -9.72 8.95
N PHE A 99 10.13 -10.75 9.05
CA PHE A 99 11.29 -10.78 9.93
C PHE A 99 12.27 -9.65 9.61
N TYR A 100 12.62 -9.49 8.33
CA TYR A 100 13.54 -8.43 7.90
C TYR A 100 12.92 -7.04 8.06
N ASP A 101 11.62 -6.88 7.82
CA ASP A 101 10.92 -5.61 8.06
C ASP A 101 10.89 -5.24 9.55
N ILE A 102 10.66 -6.20 10.47
CA ILE A 102 10.80 -5.97 11.92
C ILE A 102 12.24 -5.56 12.25
N GLY A 103 13.22 -6.21 11.66
CA GLY A 103 14.63 -5.84 11.82
C GLY A 103 14.91 -4.41 11.36
N ASP A 104 14.36 -3.98 10.22
CA ASP A 104 14.52 -2.61 9.73
C ASP A 104 13.79 -1.57 10.60
N ILE A 105 12.64 -1.92 11.20
CA ILE A 105 12.00 -1.07 12.22
C ILE A 105 12.91 -0.93 13.43
N VAL A 106 13.45 -2.04 13.95
CA VAL A 106 14.34 -2.02 15.12
C VAL A 106 15.60 -1.21 14.83
N LYS A 107 16.20 -1.37 13.66
CA LYS A 107 17.42 -0.66 13.24
C LYS A 107 17.18 0.82 12.90
N GLY A 108 15.94 1.22 12.60
CA GLY A 108 15.60 2.58 12.16
C GLY A 108 15.82 2.81 10.66
N THR A 109 15.84 1.73 9.87
CA THR A 109 16.06 1.76 8.41
C THR A 109 14.77 1.53 7.61
N ASP A 110 13.67 1.16 8.27
CA ASP A 110 12.37 0.92 7.63
C ASP A 110 11.84 2.16 6.91
N LEU A 111 11.29 1.95 5.71
CA LEU A 111 10.84 2.97 4.77
C LEU A 111 9.37 3.37 4.95
N TRP A 112 8.64 2.78 5.91
CA TRP A 112 7.20 2.99 6.11
C TRP A 112 6.88 3.64 7.46
N ASP A 113 6.36 4.86 7.42
CA ASP A 113 6.04 5.73 8.54
C ASP A 113 4.53 5.73 8.86
N ASP A 114 4.00 4.56 9.21
CA ASP A 114 2.68 4.51 9.85
C ASP A 114 2.74 5.05 11.29
N PRO A 115 1.60 5.51 11.87
CA PRO A 115 1.58 6.10 13.21
C PRO A 115 2.17 5.20 14.30
N SER A 116 2.02 3.87 14.18
CA SER A 116 2.60 2.94 15.15
C SER A 116 4.11 2.87 14.99
N LYS A 117 4.61 2.77 13.74
CA LYS A 117 6.05 2.81 13.46
C LYS A 117 6.68 4.10 13.98
N ILE A 118 6.09 5.27 13.71
CA ILE A 118 6.62 6.57 14.16
C ILE A 118 6.84 6.57 15.68
N TYR A 119 5.84 6.17 16.46
CA TYR A 119 5.94 6.09 17.93
C TYR A 119 7.05 5.13 18.39
N ILE A 120 7.15 3.96 17.74
CA ILE A 120 8.16 2.95 18.09
C ILE A 120 9.56 3.46 17.77
N ASP A 121 9.71 4.17 16.64
CA ASP A 121 10.96 4.74 16.18
C ASP A 121 11.45 5.83 17.14
N GLU A 122 10.55 6.71 17.61
CA GLU A 122 10.82 7.69 18.66
C GLU A 122 11.19 7.02 19.99
N THR A 123 10.45 5.98 20.39
CA THR A 123 10.72 5.24 21.63
C THR A 123 12.10 4.60 21.61
N LEU A 124 12.43 3.92 20.51
CA LEU A 124 13.76 3.35 20.27
C LEU A 124 14.83 4.44 20.29
N LYS A 125 14.64 5.51 19.52
CA LYS A 125 15.57 6.64 19.46
C LYS A 125 15.88 7.18 20.86
N ASN A 126 14.87 7.45 21.68
CA ASN A 126 15.05 7.97 23.03
C ASN A 126 15.86 7.03 23.94
N ILE A 127 15.58 5.72 23.89
CA ILE A 127 16.32 4.70 24.67
C ILE A 127 17.81 4.70 24.30
N PHE A 128 18.10 4.73 22.99
CA PHE A 128 19.47 4.67 22.50
C PHE A 128 20.21 6.01 22.60
N GLU A 129 19.50 7.14 22.62
CA GLU A 129 20.08 8.44 22.96
C GLU A 129 20.52 8.51 24.43
N ASP A 130 19.70 7.99 25.35
CA ASP A 130 20.06 7.91 26.76
C ASP A 130 21.27 6.97 26.98
N GLU A 131 21.32 5.86 26.26
CA GLU A 131 22.48 4.96 26.26
C GLU A 131 23.73 5.67 25.75
N GLU A 132 23.66 6.34 24.60
CA GLU A 132 24.81 7.07 24.06
C GLU A 132 25.29 8.13 25.05
N LYS A 133 24.39 8.86 25.72
CA LYS A 133 24.72 9.84 26.77
C LYS A 133 25.53 9.23 27.92
N GLN A 134 25.17 8.02 28.37
CA GLN A 134 25.82 7.33 29.50
C GLN A 134 27.14 6.63 29.16
N ARG A 135 27.45 6.44 27.87
CA ARG A 135 28.72 5.80 27.45
C ARG A 135 29.92 6.71 27.71
N THR A 136 30.97 6.13 28.30
CA THR A 136 32.26 6.79 28.53
C THR A 136 33.05 7.02 27.25
N LYS A 137 32.93 6.10 26.27
CA LYS A 137 33.47 6.25 24.92
C LYS A 137 32.32 6.44 23.93
N LYS A 138 32.19 7.67 23.42
CA LYS A 138 31.23 8.01 22.37
C LYS A 138 31.58 7.28 21.08
N THR A 139 30.55 6.97 20.31
CA THR A 139 30.76 6.32 19.00
C THR A 139 31.24 7.35 17.98
N ILE A 140 32.12 6.94 17.06
CA ILE A 140 32.69 7.82 16.00
C ILE A 140 31.83 7.75 14.71
N TYR A 141 30.72 7.01 14.74
CA TYR A 141 29.89 6.82 13.56
C TYR A 141 29.06 8.09 13.23
N PRO A 142 28.81 8.39 11.94
CA PRO A 142 28.02 9.56 11.54
C PRO A 142 26.62 9.62 12.16
N ASN A 143 26.01 8.46 12.42
CA ASN A 143 24.77 8.34 13.17
C ASN A 143 24.93 7.34 14.34
N PRO A 144 25.32 7.82 15.54
CA PRO A 144 25.50 7.00 16.74
C PRO A 144 24.28 6.15 17.08
N ILE A 145 23.08 6.72 16.95
CA ILE A 145 21.84 6.09 17.39
C ILE A 145 21.46 4.91 16.48
N LEU A 146 21.53 5.10 15.16
CA LEU A 146 21.33 4.00 14.21
C LEU A 146 22.37 2.89 14.39
N TYR A 147 23.63 3.26 14.68
CA TYR A 147 24.67 2.29 14.97
C TYR A 147 24.36 1.47 16.22
N LEU A 148 23.98 2.11 17.34
CA LEU A 148 23.63 1.39 18.57
C LEU A 148 22.40 0.48 18.40
N ARG A 149 21.39 0.92 17.63
CA ARG A 149 20.22 0.10 17.29
C ARG A 149 20.62 -1.12 16.47
N LYS A 150 21.49 -0.95 15.46
CA LYS A 150 22.06 -2.05 14.67
C LYS A 150 22.85 -3.01 15.56
N GLN A 151 23.68 -2.48 16.46
CA GLN A 151 24.42 -3.30 17.42
C GLN A 151 23.50 -4.12 18.30
N TRP A 152 22.43 -3.52 18.83
CA TRP A 152 21.44 -4.23 19.65
C TRP A 152 20.69 -5.32 18.87
N TRP A 153 20.42 -5.12 17.58
CA TRP A 153 19.79 -6.12 16.72
C TRP A 153 20.73 -7.30 16.41
N GLU A 154 21.97 -7.00 16.00
CA GLU A 154 22.88 -7.96 15.38
C GLU A 154 23.85 -8.64 16.36
N TYR A 155 24.14 -8.03 17.51
CA TYR A 155 25.21 -8.48 18.41
C TYR A 155 24.69 -8.79 19.82
N SER A 156 25.34 -9.76 20.44
CA SER A 156 25.18 -10.18 21.84
C SER A 156 26.54 -10.62 22.39
N GLU A 157 26.61 -10.82 23.70
CA GLU A 157 27.77 -11.45 24.33
C GLU A 157 28.02 -12.85 23.75
N THR A 158 29.30 -13.25 23.68
CA THR A 158 29.72 -14.55 23.15
C THR A 158 28.95 -15.70 23.81
N GLY A 159 28.30 -16.52 22.98
CA GLY A 159 27.52 -17.68 23.43
C GLY A 159 26.08 -17.38 23.83
N LYS A 160 25.62 -16.13 23.77
CA LYS A 160 24.20 -15.77 23.99
C LYS A 160 23.47 -15.48 22.67
N PRO A 161 22.17 -15.82 22.56
CA PRO A 161 21.38 -15.47 21.38
C PRO A 161 21.23 -13.95 21.25
N THR A 162 21.36 -13.46 20.03
CA THR A 162 21.15 -12.05 19.67
C THR A 162 19.67 -11.66 19.75
N THR A 163 19.37 -10.36 19.67
CA THR A 163 17.99 -9.89 19.55
C THR A 163 17.32 -10.51 18.32
N LYS A 164 17.99 -10.51 17.15
CA LYS A 164 17.45 -11.12 15.94
C LYS A 164 17.17 -12.63 16.11
N ASP A 165 18.01 -13.36 16.85
CA ASP A 165 17.80 -14.79 17.10
C ASP A 165 16.54 -15.03 17.94
N LYS A 166 16.36 -14.25 19.01
CA LYS A 166 15.18 -14.34 19.89
C LYS A 166 13.88 -13.98 19.16
N ILE A 167 13.95 -13.07 18.21
CA ILE A 167 12.81 -12.70 17.36
C ILE A 167 12.49 -13.83 16.37
N TRP A 168 13.51 -14.46 15.79
CA TRP A 168 13.32 -15.62 14.93
C TRP A 168 12.72 -16.81 15.69
N ASP A 169 13.19 -17.11 16.91
CA ASP A 169 12.60 -18.10 17.81
C ASP A 169 11.09 -17.87 18.01
N SER A 170 10.71 -16.62 18.26
CA SER A 170 9.30 -16.26 18.42
C SER A 170 8.49 -16.50 17.14
N MET A 171 9.06 -16.23 15.96
CA MET A 171 8.39 -16.55 14.70
C MET A 171 8.22 -18.06 14.49
N GLN A 172 9.23 -18.87 14.84
CA GLN A 172 9.13 -20.33 14.82
C GLN A 172 8.00 -20.81 15.74
N CYS A 173 7.90 -20.27 16.96
CA CYS A 173 6.78 -20.54 17.87
C CYS A 173 5.42 -20.15 17.27
N GLY A 174 5.35 -19.00 16.58
CA GLY A 174 4.13 -18.57 15.89
C GLY A 174 3.67 -19.57 14.82
N VAL A 175 4.60 -20.11 14.04
CA VAL A 175 4.32 -21.16 13.05
C VAL A 175 3.84 -22.45 13.72
N LYS A 176 4.52 -22.90 14.79
CA LYS A 176 4.08 -24.08 15.57
C LYS A 176 2.64 -23.92 16.09
N ASN A 177 2.33 -22.75 16.65
CA ASN A 177 1.00 -22.42 17.13
C ASN A 177 -0.05 -22.43 16.00
N ALA A 178 0.32 -21.95 14.81
CA ALA A 178 -0.57 -21.97 13.65
C ALA A 178 -0.83 -23.39 13.16
N ILE A 179 0.20 -24.23 13.04
CA ILE A 179 0.07 -25.64 12.64
C ILE A 179 -0.80 -26.40 13.64
N THR A 180 -0.51 -26.24 14.94
CA THR A 180 -1.31 -26.85 16.03
C THR A 180 -2.78 -26.48 15.90
N ASN A 181 -3.07 -25.19 15.71
CA ASN A 181 -4.43 -24.70 15.56
C ASN A 181 -5.13 -25.20 14.30
N LEU A 182 -4.44 -25.24 13.15
CA LEU A 182 -4.99 -25.72 11.89
C LEU A 182 -5.29 -27.23 11.92
N LYS A 183 -4.50 -28.01 12.66
CA LYS A 183 -4.68 -29.46 12.82
C LYS A 183 -5.63 -29.85 13.96
N GLY A 184 -6.10 -28.87 14.75
CA GLY A 184 -6.99 -29.12 15.89
C GLY A 184 -6.32 -29.86 17.05
N GLU A 185 -5.00 -29.73 17.18
CA GLU A 185 -4.23 -30.42 18.22
C GLU A 185 -4.28 -29.67 19.55
N THR A 186 -4.33 -30.40 20.66
CA THR A 186 -4.42 -29.83 22.03
C THR A 186 -3.09 -29.35 22.55
N ASN A 187 -2.00 -30.02 22.18
CA ASN A 187 -0.63 -29.68 22.57
C ASN A 187 0.08 -29.04 21.39
N GLN A 188 0.97 -28.08 21.67
CA GLN A 188 1.80 -27.46 20.65
C GLN A 188 2.65 -28.52 19.94
N VAL A 189 2.69 -28.46 18.61
CA VAL A 189 3.57 -29.33 17.81
C VAL A 189 5.05 -29.12 18.13
N GLY A 190 5.84 -30.18 18.05
CA GLY A 190 7.29 -30.12 18.19
C GLY A 190 8.00 -29.48 16.99
N ASP A 191 9.30 -29.24 17.14
CA ASP A 191 10.15 -28.66 16.10
C ASP A 191 10.33 -29.57 14.87
N ASP A 192 10.03 -30.87 15.00
CA ASP A 192 9.99 -31.86 13.93
C ASP A 192 8.88 -31.60 12.91
N ARG A 193 7.84 -30.84 13.30
CA ARG A 193 6.72 -30.47 12.43
C ARG A 193 6.82 -29.07 11.85
N LEU A 194 7.87 -28.33 12.18
CA LEU A 194 8.18 -27.09 11.47
C LEU A 194 8.55 -27.42 10.01
N PRO A 195 8.13 -26.59 9.05
CA PRO A 195 8.56 -26.78 7.66
C PRO A 195 10.08 -26.61 7.58
N GLN A 196 10.72 -27.32 6.65
CA GLN A 196 12.18 -27.28 6.45
C GLN A 196 12.67 -25.85 6.18
N CYS A 197 11.85 -25.03 5.51
CA CYS A 197 12.16 -23.62 5.30
C CYS A 197 12.07 -22.77 6.57
N ILE A 198 11.62 -23.22 7.73
CA ILE A 198 11.69 -22.43 9.00
C ILE A 198 12.65 -23.07 10.00
N GLN A 199 12.78 -24.40 9.94
CA GLN A 199 13.60 -25.16 10.85
C GLN A 199 15.08 -24.78 10.73
N ASP A 200 15.76 -24.68 11.87
CA ASP A 200 17.18 -24.39 11.95
C ASP A 200 18.02 -25.57 11.42
N ILE A 201 19.11 -25.25 10.73
CA ILE A 201 19.96 -26.24 10.05
C ILE A 201 21.26 -26.38 10.85
N LYS A 202 21.52 -27.57 11.41
CA LYS A 202 22.76 -27.87 12.16
C LYS A 202 23.05 -26.83 13.26
N ASN A 203 22.03 -26.48 14.05
CA ASN A 203 22.10 -25.46 15.11
C ASN A 203 22.45 -24.04 14.61
N LYS A 204 22.24 -23.77 13.32
CA LYS A 204 22.34 -22.42 12.74
C LYS A 204 20.97 -21.95 12.31
N ARG A 205 20.69 -20.68 12.60
CA ARG A 205 19.43 -20.05 12.18
C ARG A 205 19.29 -20.14 10.67
N ASN A 206 18.13 -20.61 10.22
CA ASN A 206 17.81 -20.68 8.80
C ASN A 206 17.32 -19.31 8.26
N VAL A 207 18.02 -18.24 8.64
CA VAL A 207 17.81 -16.87 8.16
C VAL A 207 19.15 -16.21 7.90
N TYR A 208 19.20 -15.35 6.90
CA TYR A 208 20.45 -14.73 6.47
C TYR A 208 21.02 -13.79 7.53
N SER A 209 22.35 -13.79 7.63
CA SER A 209 23.07 -12.88 8.51
C SER A 209 23.16 -11.46 7.94
N VAL A 210 23.10 -11.29 6.61
CA VAL A 210 23.11 -9.99 5.93
C VAL A 210 21.79 -9.81 5.20
N ALA A 211 20.98 -8.85 5.66
CA ALA A 211 19.70 -8.56 5.03
C ALA A 211 19.92 -7.73 3.75
N THR A 212 19.34 -8.18 2.64
CA THR A 212 19.17 -7.38 1.44
C THR A 212 18.46 -6.06 1.79
N PRO A 213 18.86 -4.90 1.22
CA PRO A 213 18.18 -3.63 1.43
C PRO A 213 16.65 -3.71 1.27
N GLN A 214 15.89 -3.00 2.12
CA GLN A 214 14.43 -3.16 2.19
C GLN A 214 13.72 -2.91 0.87
N PHE A 215 14.09 -1.86 0.13
CA PHE A 215 13.53 -1.58 -1.19
C PHE A 215 13.67 -2.77 -2.14
N MET A 216 14.83 -3.44 -2.15
CA MET A 216 15.06 -4.60 -3.02
C MET A 216 14.19 -5.80 -2.63
N ARG A 217 14.01 -6.05 -1.33
CA ARG A 217 13.09 -7.10 -0.85
C ARG A 217 11.65 -6.81 -1.26
N TRP A 218 11.23 -5.55 -1.18
CA TRP A 218 9.91 -5.12 -1.63
C TRP A 218 9.77 -5.23 -3.16
N LEU A 219 10.82 -4.93 -3.93
CA LEU A 219 10.83 -5.11 -5.39
C LEU A 219 10.69 -6.60 -5.79
N GLU A 220 11.39 -7.50 -5.09
CA GLU A 220 11.25 -8.94 -5.28
C GLU A 220 9.83 -9.43 -4.92
N GLU A 221 9.29 -8.99 -3.78
CA GLU A 221 7.92 -9.32 -3.34
C GLU A 221 6.86 -8.80 -4.33
N TRP A 222 7.05 -7.59 -4.89
CA TRP A 222 6.18 -7.03 -5.91
C TRP A 222 6.20 -7.88 -7.18
N THR A 223 7.40 -8.26 -7.62
CA THR A 223 7.60 -9.02 -8.86
C THR A 223 6.98 -10.40 -8.76
N GLN A 224 7.16 -11.09 -7.63
CA GLN A 224 6.51 -12.36 -7.35
C GLN A 224 4.98 -12.25 -7.48
N GLN A 225 4.37 -11.31 -6.76
CA GLN A 225 2.91 -11.13 -6.76
C GLN A 225 2.40 -10.72 -8.14
N PHE A 226 3.16 -9.90 -8.87
CA PHE A 226 2.81 -9.49 -10.21
C PHE A 226 2.75 -10.68 -11.17
N CYS A 227 3.77 -11.54 -11.17
CA CYS A 227 3.84 -12.70 -12.05
C CYS A 227 2.70 -13.69 -11.78
N GLU A 228 2.43 -14.01 -10.51
CA GLU A 228 1.31 -14.87 -10.13
C GLU A 228 -0.04 -14.30 -10.62
N LYS A 229 -0.28 -13.01 -10.35
CA LYS A 229 -1.54 -12.35 -10.74
C LYS A 229 -1.68 -12.20 -12.24
N TYR A 230 -0.58 -11.95 -12.95
CA TYR A 230 -0.59 -11.93 -14.41
C TYR A 230 -1.06 -13.27 -14.98
N ASP A 231 -0.52 -14.38 -14.48
CA ASP A 231 -0.91 -15.71 -14.95
C ASP A 231 -2.36 -16.06 -14.59
N GLU A 232 -2.85 -15.66 -13.41
CA GLU A 232 -4.27 -15.78 -13.07
C GLU A 232 -5.17 -15.02 -14.05
N HIS A 233 -4.85 -13.76 -14.33
CA HIS A 233 -5.63 -12.95 -15.29
C HIS A 233 -5.58 -13.51 -16.71
N MET A 234 -4.41 -14.00 -17.15
CA MET A 234 -4.30 -14.60 -18.47
C MET A 234 -5.13 -15.89 -18.60
N LYS A 235 -5.17 -16.72 -17.55
CA LYS A 235 -6.05 -17.91 -17.49
C LYS A 235 -7.53 -17.52 -17.49
N GLU A 236 -7.90 -16.46 -16.77
CA GLU A 236 -9.28 -15.94 -16.75
C GLU A 236 -9.69 -15.43 -18.15
N LEU A 237 -8.82 -14.67 -18.82
CA LEU A 237 -9.05 -14.20 -20.19
C LEU A 237 -9.14 -15.35 -21.18
N GLU A 238 -8.26 -16.34 -21.10
CA GLU A 238 -8.31 -17.54 -21.94
C GLU A 238 -9.63 -18.30 -21.75
N SER A 239 -10.05 -18.50 -20.50
CA SER A 239 -11.28 -19.22 -20.17
C SER A 239 -12.54 -18.47 -20.61
N LYS A 240 -12.59 -17.15 -20.43
CA LYS A 240 -13.81 -16.34 -20.63
C LYS A 240 -13.90 -15.69 -22.01
N CYS A 241 -12.77 -15.39 -22.65
CA CYS A 241 -12.70 -14.73 -23.94
C CYS A 241 -12.09 -15.59 -25.07
N GLY A 242 -11.43 -16.70 -24.75
CA GLY A 242 -10.90 -17.62 -25.76
C GLY A 242 -12.00 -18.42 -26.47
N SER A 243 -11.62 -19.19 -27.50
CA SER A 243 -12.56 -19.97 -28.33
C SER A 243 -13.38 -21.02 -27.56
N SER A 244 -12.93 -21.40 -26.36
CA SER A 244 -13.61 -22.29 -25.42
C SER A 244 -14.58 -21.59 -24.47
N GLY A 245 -14.47 -20.26 -24.32
CA GLY A 245 -15.45 -19.44 -23.63
C GLY A 245 -16.61 -19.21 -24.59
N GLY A 246 -17.79 -19.77 -24.29
CA GLY A 246 -18.93 -19.83 -25.20
C GLY A 246 -19.35 -18.50 -25.85
N ASN A 247 -20.37 -18.57 -26.72
CA ASN A 247 -20.84 -17.55 -27.69
C ASN A 247 -21.13 -16.10 -27.19
N ASN A 248 -20.78 -15.73 -25.95
CA ASN A 248 -21.02 -14.41 -25.36
C ASN A 248 -19.87 -13.41 -25.62
N HIS A 249 -19.40 -13.36 -26.88
CA HIS A 249 -18.41 -12.36 -27.33
C HIS A 249 -19.03 -10.97 -27.57
N ASP A 250 -20.35 -10.83 -27.40
CA ASP A 250 -21.04 -9.57 -27.54
C ASP A 250 -20.96 -8.73 -26.26
N CYS A 251 -20.02 -7.78 -26.24
CA CYS A 251 -19.82 -6.84 -25.13
C CYS A 251 -21.03 -5.93 -24.84
N ASN A 252 -22.04 -5.90 -25.73
CA ASN A 252 -23.24 -5.08 -25.61
C ASN A 252 -24.38 -5.78 -24.85
N SER A 253 -24.31 -7.10 -24.72
CA SER A 253 -25.31 -7.91 -24.00
C SER A 253 -24.99 -7.94 -22.51
N GLY A 254 -26.02 -7.87 -21.65
CA GLY A 254 -25.95 -7.69 -20.19
C GLY A 254 -24.79 -8.38 -19.44
N LYS A 255 -25.04 -9.52 -18.76
CA LYS A 255 -23.96 -10.23 -18.05
C LYS A 255 -22.99 -10.85 -19.06
N ASN A 256 -21.83 -10.24 -19.23
CA ASN A 256 -20.78 -10.69 -20.13
C ASN A 256 -19.49 -11.00 -19.34
N GLU A 257 -19.18 -12.29 -19.18
CA GLU A 257 -18.03 -12.74 -18.40
C GLU A 257 -16.68 -12.32 -19.02
N CYS A 258 -16.61 -12.22 -20.36
CA CYS A 258 -15.41 -11.72 -21.05
C CYS A 258 -15.21 -10.22 -20.78
N LYS A 259 -16.29 -9.44 -20.79
CA LYS A 259 -16.25 -8.02 -20.43
C LYS A 259 -15.76 -7.82 -19.00
N ASP A 260 -16.25 -8.62 -18.06
CA ASP A 260 -15.80 -8.57 -16.67
C ASP A 260 -14.32 -8.94 -16.53
N ALA A 261 -13.87 -10.01 -17.19
CA ALA A 261 -12.46 -10.42 -17.18
C ALA A 261 -11.52 -9.36 -17.79
N CYS A 262 -11.90 -8.80 -18.95
CA CYS A 262 -11.16 -7.73 -19.60
C CYS A 262 -11.11 -6.45 -18.75
N THR A 263 -12.19 -6.12 -18.05
CA THR A 263 -12.23 -4.96 -17.14
C THR A 263 -11.30 -5.16 -15.96
N LYS A 264 -11.40 -6.31 -15.26
CA LYS A 264 -10.52 -6.66 -14.15
C LYS A 264 -9.04 -6.59 -14.55
N TYR A 265 -8.68 -7.18 -15.69
CA TYR A 265 -7.29 -7.14 -16.17
C TYR A 265 -6.84 -5.71 -16.47
N ASN A 266 -7.66 -4.90 -17.17
CA ASN A 266 -7.31 -3.52 -17.52
C ASN A 266 -7.11 -2.64 -16.28
N ASP A 267 -7.98 -2.75 -15.29
CA ASP A 267 -7.88 -1.98 -14.05
C ASP A 267 -6.63 -2.39 -13.26
N TRP A 268 -6.40 -3.70 -13.14
CA TRP A 268 -5.22 -4.25 -12.47
C TRP A 268 -3.91 -3.81 -13.16
N ILE A 269 -3.76 -4.05 -14.46
CA ILE A 269 -2.51 -3.76 -15.18
C ILE A 269 -2.23 -2.25 -15.23
N THR A 270 -3.26 -1.41 -15.25
CA THR A 270 -3.10 0.05 -15.20
C THR A 270 -2.49 0.51 -13.87
N SER A 271 -2.92 -0.08 -12.73
CA SER A 271 -2.28 0.16 -11.44
C SER A 271 -0.84 -0.35 -11.44
N LYS A 272 -0.62 -1.59 -11.91
CA LYS A 272 0.70 -2.22 -11.93
C LYS A 272 1.70 -1.51 -12.83
N LYS A 273 1.27 -0.92 -13.93
CA LYS A 273 2.11 -0.06 -14.77
C LYS A 273 2.68 1.12 -13.99
N LYS A 274 1.85 1.81 -13.20
CA LYS A 274 2.31 2.95 -12.38
C LYS A 274 3.32 2.49 -11.33
N GLU A 275 3.02 1.39 -10.64
CA GLU A 275 3.89 0.79 -9.64
C GLU A 275 5.25 0.40 -10.24
N TRP A 276 5.25 -0.34 -11.36
CA TRP A 276 6.47 -0.78 -12.04
C TRP A 276 7.34 0.39 -12.50
N VAL A 277 6.74 1.39 -13.16
CA VAL A 277 7.49 2.57 -13.64
C VAL A 277 8.16 3.28 -12.47
N GLY A 278 7.44 3.49 -11.37
CA GLY A 278 7.99 4.11 -10.17
C GLY A 278 9.14 3.29 -9.57
N MET A 279 8.93 1.99 -9.32
CA MET A 279 9.96 1.15 -8.70
C MET A 279 11.19 0.98 -9.59
N SER A 280 11.01 0.86 -10.90
CA SER A 280 12.12 0.81 -11.87
C SER A 280 12.91 2.12 -11.91
N GLN A 281 12.24 3.27 -11.84
CA GLN A 281 12.91 4.58 -11.74
C GLN A 281 13.68 4.75 -10.43
N TYR A 282 13.10 4.33 -9.30
CA TYR A 282 13.79 4.36 -8.01
C TYR A 282 15.02 3.46 -8.04
N TYR A 283 14.92 2.26 -8.61
CA TYR A 283 16.06 1.37 -8.85
C TYR A 283 17.17 2.06 -9.64
N GLY A 284 16.84 2.74 -10.74
CA GLY A 284 17.81 3.48 -11.54
C GLY A 284 18.50 4.59 -10.74
N THR A 285 17.74 5.28 -9.88
CA THR A 285 18.26 6.34 -9.01
C THR A 285 19.27 5.79 -7.99
N ILE A 286 18.94 4.71 -7.28
CA ILE A 286 19.85 4.10 -6.30
C ILE A 286 21.05 3.41 -6.97
N PHE A 287 20.90 2.89 -8.19
CA PHE A 287 22.02 2.28 -8.90
C PHE A 287 23.12 3.31 -9.24
N LEU A 288 22.74 4.58 -9.47
CA LEU A 288 23.68 5.68 -9.69
C LEU A 288 24.24 6.27 -8.38
N ARG A 289 23.58 6.01 -7.25
CA ARG A 289 23.87 6.60 -5.92
C ARG A 289 23.78 5.54 -4.84
N LYS A 290 24.77 4.65 -4.82
CA LYS A 290 24.71 3.42 -4.03
C LYS A 290 25.10 3.61 -2.57
N SER A 291 26.00 4.55 -2.28
CA SER A 291 26.47 4.77 -0.92
C SER A 291 25.33 5.28 -0.03
N SER A 292 25.41 4.98 1.27
CA SER A 292 24.43 5.46 2.27
C SER A 292 24.38 6.99 2.41
N TYR A 293 25.38 7.71 1.91
CA TYR A 293 25.43 9.17 1.92
C TYR A 293 24.71 9.79 0.71
N GLU A 294 24.58 9.06 -0.38
CA GLU A 294 24.03 9.57 -1.65
C GLU A 294 22.63 9.02 -1.94
N SER A 295 22.32 7.83 -1.44
CA SER A 295 21.03 7.19 -1.69
C SER A 295 19.89 8.00 -1.08
N PRO A 296 18.72 8.08 -1.76
CA PRO A 296 17.60 8.87 -1.27
C PRO A 296 17.06 8.43 0.10
N ASP A 297 17.18 7.14 0.44
CA ASP A 297 16.70 6.58 1.69
C ASP A 297 17.78 6.39 2.77
N GLY A 298 19.04 6.73 2.47
CA GLY A 298 20.19 6.59 3.37
C GLY A 298 20.70 5.14 3.53
N THR A 299 20.25 4.21 2.69
CA THR A 299 20.67 2.81 2.69
C THR A 299 21.87 2.60 1.78
N ASP A 300 22.77 1.69 2.16
CA ASP A 300 23.88 1.25 1.32
C ASP A 300 23.43 0.15 0.35
N TYR A 301 23.60 0.42 -0.95
CA TYR A 301 23.27 -0.44 -2.08
C TYR A 301 24.51 -0.92 -2.85
N ASP A 302 25.73 -0.78 -2.32
CA ASP A 302 26.98 -1.12 -3.03
C ASP A 302 27.03 -2.58 -3.49
N ALA A 303 26.39 -3.48 -2.75
CA ALA A 303 26.27 -4.90 -3.11
C ALA A 303 25.40 -5.15 -4.37
N ILE A 304 24.64 -4.15 -4.85
CA ILE A 304 23.78 -4.26 -6.01
C ILE A 304 24.59 -3.93 -7.27
N THR A 305 24.89 -4.96 -8.05
CA THR A 305 25.79 -4.84 -9.23
C THR A 305 25.05 -4.71 -10.56
N GLN A 306 23.77 -5.10 -10.61
CA GLN A 306 23.02 -5.14 -11.87
C GLN A 306 22.56 -3.75 -12.31
N PRO A 307 22.68 -3.39 -13.60
CA PRO A 307 22.44 -2.00 -14.03
C PRO A 307 20.96 -1.66 -14.22
N THR A 308 20.08 -2.66 -14.30
CA THR A 308 18.63 -2.44 -14.46
C THR A 308 17.84 -3.36 -13.53
N ALA A 309 16.65 -2.91 -13.15
CA ALA A 309 15.73 -3.70 -12.33
C ALA A 309 15.42 -5.06 -12.97
N ILE A 310 15.22 -5.10 -14.30
CA ILE A 310 14.99 -6.34 -15.05
C ILE A 310 16.17 -7.31 -14.95
N LYS A 311 17.41 -6.84 -15.09
CA LYS A 311 18.59 -7.72 -14.95
C LYS A 311 18.74 -8.26 -13.54
N TYR A 312 18.49 -7.42 -12.53
CA TYR A 312 18.45 -7.84 -11.13
C TYR A 312 17.38 -8.92 -10.90
N LEU A 313 16.15 -8.67 -11.32
CA LEU A 313 15.04 -9.57 -11.10
C LEU A 313 15.16 -10.86 -11.92
N ASN A 314 15.71 -10.82 -13.13
CA ASN A 314 16.01 -12.03 -13.89
C ASN A 314 17.00 -12.95 -13.16
N GLN A 315 17.92 -12.41 -12.36
CA GLN A 315 18.80 -13.23 -11.52
C GLN A 315 18.12 -13.77 -10.27
N LYS A 316 17.15 -13.02 -9.72
CA LYS A 316 16.47 -13.35 -8.46
C LYS A 316 15.21 -14.20 -8.62
N CYS A 317 14.53 -14.09 -9.76
CA CYS A 317 13.21 -14.65 -10.01
C CYS A 317 13.21 -15.78 -11.06
N ASN A 318 14.37 -16.34 -11.37
CA ASN A 318 14.53 -17.42 -12.37
C ASN A 318 14.47 -18.84 -11.79
N LYS A 319 14.47 -18.98 -10.46
CA LYS A 319 14.40 -20.26 -9.75
C LYS A 319 13.02 -20.44 -9.15
N GLU A 320 12.65 -21.69 -8.89
CA GLU A 320 11.45 -22.00 -8.13
C GLU A 320 11.57 -21.49 -6.69
N ILE A 321 10.43 -21.20 -6.07
CA ILE A 321 10.37 -20.72 -4.69
C ILE A 321 10.67 -21.87 -3.75
N ASP A 322 11.73 -21.76 -2.96
CA ASP A 322 12.15 -22.74 -1.95
C ASP A 322 11.77 -22.34 -0.52
N GLY A 323 11.20 -21.15 -0.36
CA GLY A 323 10.82 -20.61 0.95
C GLY A 323 11.99 -20.07 1.76
N THR A 324 13.24 -20.25 1.33
CA THR A 324 14.45 -19.80 2.04
C THR A 324 15.11 -18.62 1.33
N ASP A 325 15.82 -18.92 0.25
CA ASP A 325 16.76 -18.03 -0.41
C ASP A 325 16.14 -17.48 -1.69
N ASN A 326 15.22 -18.24 -2.29
CA ASN A 326 14.49 -17.91 -3.49
C ASN A 326 13.03 -17.69 -3.13
N CYS A 327 12.64 -16.41 -3.05
CA CYS A 327 11.28 -15.97 -2.73
C CYS A 327 10.59 -15.23 -3.88
N CYS A 328 11.21 -15.25 -5.06
CA CYS A 328 10.66 -14.73 -6.30
C CYS A 328 10.82 -15.79 -7.38
N HIS A 329 9.79 -15.98 -8.17
CA HIS A 329 9.71 -16.86 -9.31
C HIS A 329 8.74 -16.28 -10.32
N CYS A 330 9.19 -16.18 -11.56
CA CYS A 330 8.34 -15.83 -12.68
C CYS A 330 8.56 -16.83 -13.81
N GLN A 331 7.47 -17.44 -14.28
CA GLN A 331 7.50 -18.10 -15.57
C GLN A 331 7.67 -17.03 -16.66
N LYS A 332 8.24 -17.40 -17.82
CA LYS A 332 8.47 -16.52 -18.99
C LYS A 332 7.27 -15.59 -19.26
N LEU A 333 7.40 -14.36 -18.79
CA LEU A 333 6.33 -13.39 -18.73
C LEU A 333 6.06 -12.84 -20.14
N GLY A 334 4.79 -12.70 -20.53
CA GLY A 334 4.41 -12.09 -21.80
C GLY A 334 4.62 -12.93 -23.07
N ILE A 335 5.18 -14.14 -22.96
CA ILE A 335 5.45 -15.04 -24.10
C ILE A 335 4.38 -16.13 -24.20
N ASP A 336 3.94 -16.44 -25.42
CA ASP A 336 3.07 -17.58 -25.69
C ASP A 336 3.87 -18.90 -25.66
N ARG A 337 3.36 -19.93 -24.96
CA ARG A 337 4.07 -21.22 -24.75
C ARG A 337 4.41 -21.94 -26.07
N THR A 338 3.69 -21.66 -27.14
CA THR A 338 3.92 -22.19 -28.49
C THR A 338 5.18 -21.62 -29.17
N SER A 339 5.70 -20.49 -28.69
CA SER A 339 6.87 -19.79 -29.26
C SER A 339 8.19 -20.19 -28.59
N LEU A 340 8.21 -21.28 -27.81
CA LEU A 340 9.37 -21.76 -27.06
C LEU A 340 10.37 -22.53 -27.95
N THR A 341 10.85 -21.92 -29.03
CA THR A 341 11.98 -22.44 -29.81
C THR A 341 13.28 -21.74 -29.39
N GLY A 342 13.86 -22.21 -28.27
CA GLY A 342 15.27 -21.94 -27.93
C GLY A 342 15.60 -20.61 -27.23
N ARG A 343 16.34 -20.74 -26.12
CA ARG A 343 17.23 -19.76 -25.43
C ARG A 343 16.67 -18.37 -25.02
N ASN A 344 16.42 -18.24 -23.71
CA ASN A 344 17.02 -17.23 -22.81
C ASN A 344 16.45 -17.39 -21.39
N ASP A 345 17.35 -17.41 -20.39
CA ASP A 345 17.07 -17.56 -18.94
C ASP A 345 16.54 -16.26 -18.27
N ALA A 346 15.88 -15.41 -19.06
CA ALA A 346 15.43 -14.08 -18.68
C ALA A 346 13.89 -14.04 -18.61
N PRO A 347 13.27 -14.53 -17.52
CA PRO A 347 11.82 -14.63 -17.42
C PRO A 347 11.06 -13.30 -17.51
N LEU A 348 11.74 -12.18 -17.22
CA LEU A 348 11.13 -10.85 -17.09
C LEU A 348 11.46 -9.90 -18.24
N GLU A 349 12.10 -10.38 -19.32
CA GLU A 349 12.51 -9.54 -20.46
C GLU A 349 11.35 -8.76 -21.09
N HIS A 350 10.12 -9.28 -21.02
CA HIS A 350 8.92 -8.63 -21.54
C HIS A 350 8.08 -7.90 -20.50
N MET A 351 8.57 -7.70 -19.28
CA MET A 351 7.84 -6.93 -18.25
C MET A 351 7.34 -5.59 -18.78
N ASP A 352 8.20 -4.82 -19.46
CA ASP A 352 7.82 -3.54 -20.04
C ASP A 352 6.74 -3.68 -21.13
N LYS A 353 6.77 -4.75 -21.92
CA LYS A 353 5.72 -5.02 -22.91
C LYS A 353 4.40 -5.37 -22.22
N VAL A 354 4.46 -6.15 -21.15
CA VAL A 354 3.29 -6.62 -20.40
C VAL A 354 2.58 -5.47 -19.71
N VAL A 355 3.30 -4.62 -18.97
CA VAL A 355 2.70 -3.43 -18.33
C VAL A 355 2.15 -2.44 -19.36
N ASN A 356 2.68 -2.44 -20.58
CA ASN A 356 2.17 -1.65 -21.70
C ASN A 356 1.09 -2.35 -22.52
N LYS A 357 0.70 -3.59 -22.17
CA LYS A 357 -0.29 -4.41 -22.88
C LYS A 357 0.07 -4.67 -24.35
N THR A 358 1.36 -4.73 -24.65
CA THR A 358 1.92 -5.02 -25.98
C THR A 358 2.61 -6.38 -26.04
N ASP A 359 2.44 -7.23 -25.02
CA ASP A 359 2.99 -8.57 -24.97
C ASP A 359 2.20 -9.56 -25.85
N ASP A 360 2.87 -10.62 -26.29
CA ASP A 360 2.30 -11.56 -27.27
C ASP A 360 1.13 -12.36 -26.69
N LYS A 361 1.17 -12.64 -25.38
CA LYS A 361 0.12 -13.40 -24.69
C LYS A 361 -1.18 -12.60 -24.60
N TYR A 362 -1.13 -11.32 -24.22
CA TYR A 362 -2.32 -10.45 -24.18
C TYR A 362 -2.80 -9.99 -25.57
N LYS A 363 -1.90 -9.87 -26.55
CA LYS A 363 -2.21 -9.38 -27.90
C LYS A 363 -3.37 -10.13 -28.58
N LYS A 364 -3.53 -11.42 -28.27
CA LYS A 364 -4.65 -12.27 -28.74
C LYS A 364 -6.02 -11.75 -28.29
N TYR A 365 -6.10 -11.22 -27.07
CA TYR A 365 -7.33 -10.73 -26.45
C TYR A 365 -7.53 -9.23 -26.64
N MET A 366 -6.47 -8.49 -27.00
CA MET A 366 -6.48 -7.03 -27.10
C MET A 366 -7.67 -6.47 -27.92
N PRO A 367 -7.99 -6.96 -29.14
CA PRO A 367 -9.09 -6.37 -29.93
C PRO A 367 -10.44 -6.48 -29.21
N GLN A 368 -10.72 -7.65 -28.64
CA GLN A 368 -11.96 -7.92 -27.93
C GLN A 368 -12.03 -7.18 -26.60
N CYS A 369 -10.96 -7.23 -25.81
CA CYS A 369 -10.91 -6.50 -24.54
C CYS A 369 -10.99 -4.99 -24.73
N THR A 370 -10.45 -4.44 -25.82
CA THR A 370 -10.60 -3.00 -26.13
C THR A 370 -12.06 -2.65 -26.36
N LYS A 371 -12.77 -3.44 -27.18
CA LYS A 371 -14.21 -3.25 -27.42
C LYS A 371 -15.02 -3.36 -26.13
N CYS A 372 -14.77 -4.41 -25.33
CA CYS A 372 -15.48 -4.65 -24.08
C CYS A 372 -15.21 -3.58 -23.02
N TYR A 373 -13.98 -3.08 -22.92
CA TYR A 373 -13.62 -2.03 -21.98
C TYR A 373 -14.25 -0.68 -22.35
N ILE A 374 -14.28 -0.33 -23.65
CA ILE A 374 -15.00 0.87 -24.12
C ILE A 374 -16.48 0.78 -23.76
N GLN A 375 -17.09 -0.39 -23.94
CA GLN A 375 -18.49 -0.58 -23.56
C GLN A 375 -18.70 -0.52 -22.05
N HIS A 376 -17.76 -1.04 -21.25
CA HIS A 376 -17.79 -0.91 -19.80
C HIS A 376 -17.77 0.57 -19.37
N ILE A 377 -16.90 1.39 -19.98
CA ILE A 377 -16.84 2.83 -19.72
C ILE A 377 -18.16 3.52 -20.10
N LYS A 378 -18.74 3.19 -21.27
CA LYS A 378 -20.03 3.74 -21.70
C LYS A 378 -21.15 3.42 -20.70
N ASP A 379 -21.20 2.19 -20.20
CA ASP A 379 -22.21 1.78 -19.22
C ASP A 379 -22.02 2.53 -17.89
N GLN A 380 -20.77 2.68 -17.43
CA GLN A 380 -20.44 3.47 -16.24
C GLN A 380 -20.88 4.94 -16.39
N ILE A 381 -20.64 5.56 -17.55
CA ILE A 381 -21.08 6.93 -17.83
C ILE A 381 -22.60 7.04 -17.77
N SER A 382 -23.33 6.14 -18.46
CA SER A 382 -24.80 6.10 -18.43
C SER A 382 -25.34 5.92 -17.00
N ASP A 383 -24.71 5.08 -16.19
CA ASP A 383 -25.13 4.86 -14.80
C ASP A 383 -24.87 6.08 -13.91
N ILE A 384 -23.76 6.80 -14.13
CA ILE A 384 -23.49 8.08 -13.47
C ILE A 384 -24.55 9.13 -13.87
N GLU A 385 -24.84 9.26 -15.17
CA GLU A 385 -25.88 10.18 -15.68
C GLU A 385 -27.26 9.89 -15.07
N LYS A 386 -27.66 8.62 -14.98
CA LYS A 386 -28.91 8.22 -14.31
C LYS A 386 -28.92 8.62 -12.84
N LYS A 387 -27.82 8.40 -12.10
CA LYS A 387 -27.71 8.79 -10.69
C LYS A 387 -27.80 10.31 -10.53
N LEU A 388 -27.10 11.08 -11.36
CA LEU A 388 -27.16 12.53 -11.38
C LEU A 388 -28.58 13.05 -11.66
N ASN A 389 -29.30 12.44 -12.61
CA ASN A 389 -30.69 12.80 -12.91
C ASN A 389 -31.65 12.47 -11.74
N ILE A 390 -31.41 11.36 -11.03
CA ILE A 390 -32.17 11.02 -9.81
C ILE A 390 -31.89 12.03 -8.69
N GLU A 391 -30.65 12.50 -8.54
CA GLU A 391 -30.30 13.52 -7.56
C GLU A 391 -30.93 14.87 -7.90
N LYS A 392 -30.84 15.32 -9.15
CA LYS A 392 -31.51 16.54 -9.64
C LYS A 392 -33.01 16.52 -9.37
N THR A 393 -33.69 15.43 -9.74
CA THR A 393 -35.15 15.30 -9.49
C THR A 393 -35.51 15.25 -8.00
N LYS A 394 -34.63 14.77 -7.12
CA LYS A 394 -34.82 14.85 -5.66
C LYS A 394 -34.62 16.28 -5.13
N GLU A 395 -33.68 17.02 -5.69
CA GLU A 395 -33.45 18.43 -5.34
C GLU A 395 -34.60 19.31 -5.82
N GLU A 396 -35.09 19.12 -7.04
CA GLU A 396 -36.29 19.79 -7.57
C GLU A 396 -37.53 19.53 -6.69
N LYS A 397 -37.75 18.28 -6.25
CA LYS A 397 -38.85 17.93 -5.32
C LYS A 397 -38.68 18.51 -3.92
N LYS A 398 -37.44 18.77 -3.47
CA LYS A 398 -37.16 19.44 -2.19
C LYS A 398 -37.30 20.95 -2.30
N GLY A 399 -36.94 21.55 -3.45
CA GLY A 399 -37.16 22.95 -3.78
C GLY A 399 -38.65 23.29 -3.89
N GLY A 400 -39.43 22.44 -4.57
CA GLY A 400 -40.89 22.62 -4.71
C GLY A 400 -41.70 22.46 -3.40
N LYS A 401 -41.10 21.98 -2.31
CA LYS A 401 -41.75 21.91 -0.98
C LYS A 401 -41.34 23.03 -0.02
N LYS A 402 -40.38 23.89 -0.38
CA LYS A 402 -39.89 24.96 0.50
C LYS A 402 -40.27 26.38 0.09
N HIS A 403 -41.00 26.55 -1.01
CA HIS A 403 -41.51 27.87 -1.45
C HIS A 403 -42.92 27.79 -2.01
N ASP A 404 -43.85 27.12 -1.33
CA ASP A 404 -45.26 27.48 -1.50
C ASP A 404 -45.47 28.72 -0.63
N PHE A 405 -45.39 29.91 -1.25
CA PHE A 405 -45.75 31.16 -0.60
C PHE A 405 -47.28 31.23 -0.60
N ASP A 406 -47.89 30.71 0.47
CA ASP A 406 -49.34 30.83 0.66
C ASP A 406 -49.65 32.30 0.97
N CYS A 407 -50.03 33.08 -0.05
CA CYS A 407 -50.69 34.37 0.14
C CYS A 407 -52.10 34.08 0.68
N GLY A 408 -52.16 33.63 1.94
CA GLY A 408 -53.38 33.34 2.64
C GLY A 408 -54.21 34.61 2.71
N LYS A 409 -55.44 34.54 2.20
CA LYS A 409 -56.44 35.60 2.30
C LYS A 409 -56.68 35.93 3.77
N ASN A 410 -55.96 36.90 4.32
CA ASN A 410 -56.39 37.84 5.35
C ASN A 410 -55.23 38.76 5.78
N GLY A 411 -55.26 40.00 5.29
CA GLY A 411 -54.84 41.16 6.05
C GLY A 411 -53.44 41.74 5.78
N SER A 412 -53.42 42.74 4.89
CA SER A 412 -52.54 43.93 4.93
C SER A 412 -51.03 43.73 4.81
N ASP A 413 -50.56 43.39 3.60
CA ASP A 413 -49.52 44.15 2.86
C ASP A 413 -49.30 43.51 1.47
N ASP A 414 -50.27 43.73 0.57
CA ASP A 414 -50.39 43.01 -0.71
C ASP A 414 -49.52 43.55 -1.87
N LYS A 415 -48.49 44.38 -1.61
CA LYS A 415 -47.64 44.89 -2.70
C LYS A 415 -46.70 43.85 -3.32
N LEU A 416 -46.44 42.75 -2.61
CA LEU A 416 -45.52 41.69 -3.08
C LEU A 416 -46.28 40.55 -3.78
N CYS A 417 -47.48 40.20 -3.33
CA CYS A 417 -48.33 39.19 -4.00
C CYS A 417 -48.90 39.73 -5.33
N ASP A 418 -49.20 41.04 -5.43
CA ASP A 418 -49.67 41.67 -6.68
C ASP A 418 -48.62 41.67 -7.81
N LYS A 419 -47.32 41.52 -7.49
CA LYS A 419 -46.26 41.41 -8.50
C LYS A 419 -46.10 40.00 -9.07
N LEU A 420 -46.79 39.02 -8.49
CA LEU A 420 -46.63 37.60 -8.81
C LEU A 420 -47.88 36.99 -9.45
N THR A 421 -48.96 37.75 -9.63
CA THR A 421 -50.20 37.25 -10.23
C THR A 421 -50.27 37.54 -11.74
N ASP A 422 -50.27 36.43 -12.49
CA ASP A 422 -50.74 36.23 -13.86
C ASP A 422 -50.17 37.10 -14.99
N GLY A 423 -49.16 36.56 -15.68
CA GLY A 423 -48.93 36.84 -17.10
C GLY A 423 -47.53 37.31 -17.54
N GLY A 424 -46.49 37.19 -16.70
CA GLY A 424 -45.12 37.49 -17.12
C GLY A 424 -44.58 36.42 -18.08
N LYS A 425 -44.19 36.80 -19.29
CA LYS A 425 -43.46 35.92 -20.22
C LYS A 425 -42.17 35.44 -19.54
N ASP A 426 -41.80 34.17 -19.73
CA ASP A 426 -40.57 33.53 -19.20
C ASP A 426 -39.25 34.24 -19.58
N GLU A 427 -39.29 35.34 -20.33
CA GLU A 427 -38.11 36.10 -20.79
C GLU A 427 -37.66 37.21 -19.82
N GLU A 428 -38.33 37.42 -18.68
CA GLU A 428 -37.89 38.35 -17.63
C GLU A 428 -37.65 37.65 -16.28
N ALA A 429 -36.99 36.49 -16.29
CA ALA A 429 -36.16 36.15 -15.14
C ALA A 429 -35.05 37.21 -15.09
N GLU A 430 -35.26 38.31 -14.35
CA GLU A 430 -34.19 39.25 -14.04
C GLU A 430 -33.01 38.43 -13.52
N THR A 431 -31.96 38.33 -14.33
CA THR A 431 -30.68 37.80 -13.89
C THR A 431 -30.34 38.53 -12.61
N LEU A 432 -30.31 37.81 -11.48
CA LEU A 432 -29.83 38.30 -10.21
C LEU A 432 -28.45 38.91 -10.46
N LYS A 433 -28.38 40.24 -10.57
CA LYS A 433 -27.10 40.96 -10.63
C LYS A 433 -26.55 40.90 -9.22
N VAL A 434 -25.74 39.88 -8.94
CA VAL A 434 -24.90 39.87 -7.75
C VAL A 434 -24.01 41.12 -7.85
N PRO A 435 -24.19 42.13 -6.98
CA PRO A 435 -23.49 43.41 -7.13
C PRO A 435 -22.11 43.31 -6.47
N ILE A 436 -21.32 42.30 -6.86
CA ILE A 436 -20.00 42.08 -6.30
C ILE A 436 -19.04 41.80 -7.44
N ASP A 437 -18.33 42.86 -7.84
CA ASP A 437 -17.01 42.71 -8.42
C ASP A 437 -16.05 42.46 -7.23
N PRO A 438 -15.45 41.26 -7.11
CA PRO A 438 -14.60 40.90 -5.96
C PRO A 438 -13.34 41.77 -5.84
N ASP A 439 -13.03 42.58 -6.86
CA ASP A 439 -11.88 43.49 -6.90
C ASP A 439 -12.28 44.98 -6.66
N ASP A 440 -13.57 45.29 -6.43
CA ASP A 440 -14.01 46.67 -6.13
C ASP A 440 -13.83 46.99 -4.64
N ASN A 441 -12.97 47.98 -4.35
CA ASN A 441 -12.59 48.40 -3.01
C ASN A 441 -13.49 49.51 -2.44
N ASP A 442 -14.54 49.95 -3.16
CA ASP A 442 -15.45 50.99 -2.70
C ASP A 442 -16.50 50.46 -1.69
N SER A 443 -16.21 50.69 -0.40
CA SER A 443 -17.06 50.30 0.73
C SER A 443 -18.50 50.82 0.72
N ASN A 444 -18.85 51.79 -0.11
CA ASN A 444 -20.21 52.34 -0.19
C ASN A 444 -21.10 51.62 -1.20
N LYS A 445 -20.55 50.83 -2.12
CA LYS A 445 -21.33 50.12 -3.14
C LYS A 445 -21.96 48.81 -2.66
N ASN A 446 -21.55 48.31 -1.50
CA ASN A 446 -22.12 47.11 -0.85
C ASN A 446 -23.28 47.43 0.11
N LYS A 447 -23.92 48.60 -0.03
CA LYS A 447 -25.06 48.99 0.79
C LYS A 447 -26.30 49.13 -0.08
N GLU A 448 -27.21 48.17 0.03
CA GLU A 448 -28.58 48.43 -0.38
C GLU A 448 -29.25 49.39 0.62
N THR A 449 -30.03 50.33 0.07
CA THR A 449 -30.78 51.33 0.82
C THR A 449 -31.85 50.66 1.68
N GLY A 450 -31.51 50.34 2.93
CA GLY A 450 -32.49 49.72 3.84
C GLY A 450 -31.99 49.27 5.20
N GLY A 451 -30.74 49.55 5.60
CA GLY A 451 -30.25 49.28 6.96
C GLY A 451 -30.19 47.80 7.36
N MET A 452 -30.45 46.85 6.47
CA MET A 452 -30.29 45.42 6.72
C MET A 452 -28.92 44.94 6.25
N ASN A 453 -28.11 44.49 7.19
CA ASN A 453 -26.81 43.87 6.95
C ASN A 453 -27.00 42.35 6.82
N CYS A 454 -27.05 41.84 5.60
CA CYS A 454 -27.13 40.40 5.34
C CYS A 454 -25.74 39.77 5.49
N GLY A 455 -25.47 39.17 6.66
CA GLY A 455 -24.55 38.03 6.78
C GLY A 455 -23.06 38.33 6.56
N GLY A 456 -22.46 38.98 7.56
CA GLY A 456 -21.05 39.39 7.56
C GLY A 456 -19.99 38.29 7.38
N ILE A 457 -18.99 38.61 6.55
CA ILE A 457 -17.60 38.25 6.82
C ILE A 457 -17.05 39.35 7.76
N PRO A 458 -16.29 39.03 8.83
CA PRO A 458 -15.69 40.04 9.69
C PRO A 458 -14.81 40.99 8.87
N SER A 459 -15.02 42.30 9.03
CA SER A 459 -14.32 43.35 8.29
C SER A 459 -12.87 43.59 8.76
N LYS A 460 -12.38 42.81 9.72
CA LYS A 460 -11.02 42.95 10.29
C LYS A 460 -10.18 41.71 10.03
N GLU A 461 -9.00 41.98 9.48
CA GLU A 461 -8.01 40.97 9.10
C GLU A 461 -7.46 40.15 10.28
N SER A 462 -7.49 40.72 11.48
CA SER A 462 -7.08 40.05 12.73
C SER A 462 -8.00 38.92 13.17
N ASP A 463 -9.20 38.84 12.62
CA ASP A 463 -10.25 37.96 13.12
C ASP A 463 -10.27 36.61 12.35
N TYR A 464 -9.28 36.38 11.48
CA TYR A 464 -9.03 35.11 10.82
C TYR A 464 -7.63 34.55 11.13
N ILE A 465 -7.51 33.22 11.17
CA ILE A 465 -6.23 32.50 11.14
C ILE A 465 -6.23 31.61 9.89
N TRP A 466 -5.41 31.94 8.90
CA TRP A 466 -5.25 31.12 7.69
C TRP A 466 -4.44 29.86 8.02
N LYS A 467 -5.06 28.68 7.94
CA LYS A 467 -4.40 27.40 8.28
C LYS A 467 -3.27 26.97 7.32
N HIS A 468 -3.03 27.66 6.20
CA HIS A 468 -1.95 27.33 5.26
C HIS A 468 -1.35 28.55 4.53
N LYS A 469 -0.71 29.45 5.28
CA LYS A 469 0.30 30.34 4.70
C LYS A 469 1.65 29.98 5.33
N LYS A 470 2.52 29.42 4.48
CA LYS A 470 3.89 28.90 4.64
C LYS A 470 4.53 28.95 6.03
#